data_AF-A0A931UPW7-F1
#
_entry.id   AF-A0A931UPW7-F1
#
_cell.length_a   1.000
_cell.length_b   1.000
_cell.length_c   1.000
_cell.angle_alpha   90.00
_cell.angle_beta   90.00
_cell.angle_gamma   90.00
#
_symmetry.space_group_name_H-M   'P 1'
#
loop_
_entity.id
_entity.type
_entity.pdbx_description
1 polymer ?
#
loop_
_entity_poly.entity_id
_entity_poly.type
_entity_poly.pdbx_seq_one_letter_code
_entity_poly.pdbx_strand_id
1 'polypeptide(L)'
;MPYQDLRQYLAVLEKKGLLCHVEVEVDKDWEISAICRRTFQRIPQERRPALMFDRIKGYGIPLVIGVLGGSRQIYATALETEVEGILEKWEAGARRPLKPRLVESGPCQEVVHMGEEANLEMIPTPIWTVGEDPGPYHTSPFVVSRDPETRIQNVGVYRVQVKGPRRAGLMINPPRNMNHHIRKNEERGRGTDVALVFGTDPVVGLTAVTPFPYGVDEIEVAGGVRGEPVELVRCLTVDLEVPATAEIVAEGGIPCGGREPEGPFGEYGGYMGTGGNHPFIEITCITHRRNPIYQAFLSQMPPSESSCIKGLGREMVIHRHLKDNLGIPVRDVYLPESGGATGILLISIKKQNRFQPLKAIMGAWSLHDVFGKLTIVVDDDINIRDPFEVEWALSFRMQPAEDVYVVRNTDPLTLDPSQPPVEGGKGSAGQQASSKVAIDATRKHPYPPLAVPPREHLARVDAQWERYGIRDVHPAGPSA
;
A
#
# COMPACT_ATOMS: atom_id res chain seq x y z
N MET A 1 -1.40 -11.32 -22.35
CA MET A 1 -0.57 -10.17 -22.73
C MET A 1 -0.82 -9.13 -21.66
N PRO A 2 0.23 -8.53 -21.11
CA PRO A 2 0.09 -7.59 -20.02
C PRO A 2 -0.76 -6.38 -20.42
N TYR A 3 -1.31 -5.69 -19.43
CA TYR A 3 -2.01 -4.43 -19.68
C TYR A 3 -1.06 -3.44 -20.36
N GLN A 4 -1.54 -2.77 -21.40
CA GLN A 4 -0.79 -1.74 -22.13
C GLN A 4 -0.59 -0.50 -21.25
N ASP A 5 -1.62 -0.11 -20.51
CA ASP A 5 -1.65 1.11 -19.70
C ASP A 5 -2.72 1.03 -18.59
N LEU A 6 -2.85 2.12 -17.82
CA LEU A 6 -3.89 2.28 -16.80
C LEU A 6 -5.30 2.12 -17.37
N ARG A 7 -5.57 2.64 -18.58
CA ARG A 7 -6.91 2.68 -19.17
C ARG A 7 -7.42 1.29 -19.51
N GLN A 8 -6.57 0.45 -20.09
CA GLN A 8 -6.92 -0.96 -20.33
C GLN A 8 -7.19 -1.70 -19.02
N TYR A 9 -6.39 -1.43 -17.98
CA TYR A 9 -6.60 -2.02 -16.67
C TYR A 9 -7.94 -1.58 -16.05
N LEU A 10 -8.28 -0.29 -16.10
CA LEU A 10 -9.56 0.22 -15.62
C LEU A 10 -10.76 -0.42 -16.33
N ALA A 11 -10.68 -0.60 -17.65
CA ALA A 11 -11.73 -1.29 -18.41
C ALA A 11 -11.90 -2.76 -17.98
N VAL A 12 -10.82 -3.43 -17.55
CA VAL A 12 -10.90 -4.79 -17.00
C VAL A 12 -11.53 -4.79 -15.61
N LEU A 13 -11.19 -3.82 -14.75
CA LEU A 13 -11.84 -3.68 -13.44
C LEU A 13 -13.35 -3.43 -13.61
N GLU A 14 -13.74 -2.56 -14.52
CA GLU A 14 -15.15 -2.27 -14.83
C GLU A 14 -15.89 -3.54 -15.30
N LYS A 15 -15.31 -4.28 -16.26
CA LYS A 15 -15.88 -5.55 -16.74
C LYS A 15 -16.04 -6.59 -15.63
N LYS A 16 -15.16 -6.59 -14.63
CA LYS A 16 -15.23 -7.47 -13.46
C LYS A 16 -16.17 -6.95 -12.35
N GLY A 17 -16.77 -5.77 -12.50
CA GLY A 17 -17.56 -5.12 -11.45
C GLY A 17 -16.73 -4.64 -10.26
N LEU A 18 -15.42 -4.42 -10.47
CA LEU A 18 -14.46 -3.97 -9.46
C LEU A 18 -14.16 -2.46 -9.54
N LEU A 19 -14.70 -1.75 -10.54
CA LEU A 19 -14.64 -0.29 -10.65
C LEU A 19 -16.04 0.28 -10.54
N CYS A 20 -16.21 1.32 -9.72
CA CYS A 20 -17.46 2.03 -9.55
C CYS A 20 -17.29 3.50 -9.97
N HIS A 21 -18.20 3.98 -10.82
CA HIS A 21 -18.24 5.36 -11.27
C HIS A 21 -19.05 6.22 -10.32
N VAL A 22 -18.42 7.27 -9.80
CA VAL A 22 -19.07 8.37 -9.08
C VAL A 22 -19.33 9.46 -10.10
N GLU A 23 -20.49 9.36 -10.73
CA GLU A 23 -20.84 10.26 -11.82
C GLU A 23 -21.15 11.68 -11.32
N VAL A 24 -21.74 11.84 -10.13
CA VAL A 24 -22.08 13.15 -9.56
C VAL A 24 -20.83 14.05 -9.48
N GLU A 25 -21.00 15.35 -9.72
CA GLU A 25 -19.90 16.29 -9.52
C GLU A 25 -19.52 16.34 -8.03
N VAL A 26 -18.21 16.21 -7.74
CA VAL A 26 -17.69 16.21 -6.37
C VAL A 26 -16.64 17.29 -6.13
N ASP A 27 -16.52 17.72 -4.88
CA ASP A 27 -15.50 18.66 -4.42
C ASP A 27 -14.22 17.94 -3.96
N LYS A 28 -13.08 18.28 -4.58
CA LYS A 28 -11.79 17.65 -4.24
C LYS A 28 -11.30 18.00 -2.82
N ASP A 29 -11.74 19.13 -2.27
CA ASP A 29 -11.22 19.65 -1.01
C ASP A 29 -11.86 18.97 0.21
N TRP A 30 -12.93 18.20 0.04
CA TRP A 30 -13.53 17.46 1.15
C TRP A 30 -14.36 16.21 0.77
N GLU A 31 -15.05 16.18 -0.37
CA GLU A 31 -15.97 15.07 -0.68
C GLU A 31 -15.22 13.80 -1.06
N ILE A 32 -14.16 13.92 -1.86
CA ILE A 32 -13.41 12.75 -2.35
C ILE A 32 -12.87 11.92 -1.18
N SER A 33 -12.23 12.57 -0.20
CA SER A 33 -11.69 11.89 0.99
C SER A 33 -12.81 11.28 1.86
N ALA A 34 -13.93 12.00 2.04
CA ALA A 34 -15.08 11.51 2.79
C ALA A 34 -15.76 10.29 2.12
N ILE A 35 -15.99 10.34 0.80
CA ILE A 35 -16.58 9.25 0.01
C ILE A 35 -15.69 8.02 0.07
N CYS A 36 -14.37 8.19 -0.13
CA CYS A 36 -13.41 7.10 -0.01
C CYS A 36 -13.45 6.48 1.39
N ARG A 37 -13.42 7.29 2.45
CA ARG A 37 -13.49 6.79 3.83
C ARG A 37 -14.77 6.01 4.10
N ARG A 38 -15.93 6.50 3.67
CA ARG A 38 -17.21 5.81 3.86
C ARG A 38 -17.30 4.53 3.04
N THR A 39 -16.72 4.50 1.84
CA THR A 39 -16.63 3.29 1.01
C THR A 39 -15.84 2.21 1.74
N PHE A 40 -14.65 2.54 2.25
CA PHE A 40 -13.79 1.60 2.96
C PHE A 40 -14.38 1.11 4.30
N GLN A 41 -15.23 1.91 4.95
CA GLN A 41 -15.93 1.54 6.20
C GLN A 41 -17.18 0.68 5.97
N ARG A 42 -17.96 0.96 4.92
CA ARG A 42 -19.27 0.34 4.71
C ARG A 42 -19.20 -0.94 3.90
N ILE A 43 -18.21 -1.05 3.02
CA ILE A 43 -18.08 -2.19 2.11
C ILE A 43 -16.95 -3.09 2.62
N PRO A 44 -17.25 -4.38 2.91
CA PRO A 44 -16.23 -5.36 3.28
C PRO A 44 -15.12 -5.45 2.24
N GLN A 45 -13.90 -5.77 2.69
CA GLN A 45 -12.70 -5.74 1.86
C GLN A 45 -12.86 -6.57 0.58
N GLU A 46 -13.52 -7.74 0.66
CA GLU A 46 -13.64 -8.68 -0.47
C GLU A 46 -14.55 -8.14 -1.59
N ARG A 47 -15.39 -7.16 -1.29
CA ARG A 47 -16.36 -6.56 -2.23
C ARG A 47 -16.07 -5.09 -2.52
N ARG A 48 -14.96 -4.55 -2.00
CA ARG A 48 -14.66 -3.13 -2.10
C ARG A 48 -14.19 -2.79 -3.53
N PRO A 49 -14.86 -1.86 -4.23
CA PRO A 49 -14.46 -1.44 -5.57
C PRO A 49 -13.37 -0.37 -5.52
N ALA A 50 -12.67 -0.20 -6.64
CA ALA A 50 -12.00 1.05 -6.97
C ALA A 50 -13.07 2.11 -7.32
N LEU A 51 -12.74 3.39 -7.14
CA LEU A 51 -13.63 4.51 -7.43
C LEU A 51 -13.05 5.35 -8.56
N MET A 52 -13.88 5.64 -9.57
CA MET A 52 -13.63 6.62 -10.62
C MET A 52 -14.54 7.82 -10.37
N PHE A 53 -13.96 8.98 -10.07
CA PHE A 53 -14.68 10.24 -9.95
C PHE A 53 -14.66 10.93 -11.30
N ASP A 54 -15.78 10.86 -12.01
CA ASP A 54 -15.86 11.32 -13.40
C ASP A 54 -15.90 12.85 -13.51
N ARG A 55 -16.47 13.52 -12.51
CA ARG A 55 -16.69 14.96 -12.50
C ARG A 55 -16.19 15.57 -11.19
N ILE A 56 -15.17 16.42 -11.29
CA ILE A 56 -14.59 17.12 -10.14
C ILE A 56 -14.78 18.61 -10.38
N LYS A 57 -15.39 19.28 -9.41
CA LYS A 57 -15.78 20.69 -9.51
C LYS A 57 -14.58 21.57 -9.87
N GLY A 58 -14.68 22.25 -11.02
CA GLY A 58 -13.62 23.15 -11.51
C GLY A 58 -12.47 22.46 -12.26
N TYR A 59 -12.53 21.15 -12.48
CA TYR A 59 -11.48 20.36 -13.12
C TYR A 59 -12.02 19.54 -14.30
N GLY A 60 -11.23 19.47 -15.39
CA GLY A 60 -11.51 18.62 -16.54
C GLY A 60 -10.85 17.24 -16.50
N ILE A 61 -10.17 16.91 -15.40
CA ILE A 61 -9.39 15.68 -15.21
C ILE A 61 -10.16 14.78 -14.23
N PRO A 62 -10.59 13.57 -14.62
CA PRO A 62 -11.17 12.61 -13.67
C PRO A 62 -10.11 12.01 -12.75
N LEU A 63 -10.56 11.44 -11.63
CA LEU A 63 -9.68 10.90 -10.58
C LEU A 63 -10.02 9.45 -10.26
N VAL A 64 -9.01 8.57 -10.16
CA VAL A 64 -9.17 7.18 -9.70
C VAL A 64 -8.46 6.91 -8.37
N ILE A 65 -9.13 6.18 -7.47
CA ILE A 65 -8.60 5.72 -6.17
C ILE A 65 -8.95 4.25 -5.96
N GLY A 66 -8.12 3.52 -5.22
CA GLY A 66 -8.40 2.12 -4.89
C GLY A 66 -8.00 1.15 -6.00
N VAL A 67 -7.33 1.62 -7.05
CA VAL A 67 -7.03 0.84 -8.25
C VAL A 67 -5.92 -0.18 -8.03
N LEU A 68 -5.12 -0.09 -6.96
CA LEU A 68 -4.13 -1.13 -6.63
C LEU A 68 -4.50 -1.93 -5.38
N GLY A 69 -5.27 -1.34 -4.47
CA GLY A 69 -5.57 -1.95 -3.17
C GLY A 69 -6.93 -1.62 -2.60
N GLY A 70 -7.95 -1.35 -3.43
CA GLY A 70 -9.33 -1.32 -2.96
C GLY A 70 -9.71 -2.64 -2.30
N SER A 71 -9.31 -3.75 -2.92
CA SER A 71 -9.50 -5.12 -2.44
C SER A 71 -8.35 -6.03 -2.89
N ARG A 72 -8.28 -7.23 -2.32
CA ARG A 72 -7.31 -8.26 -2.77
C ARG A 72 -7.60 -8.70 -4.20
N GLN A 73 -8.87 -8.68 -4.63
CA GLN A 73 -9.30 -8.99 -5.99
C GLN A 73 -8.80 -7.95 -7.00
N ILE A 74 -8.82 -6.67 -6.62
CA ILE A 74 -8.23 -5.59 -7.43
C ILE A 74 -6.72 -5.79 -7.55
N TYR A 75 -6.02 -6.04 -6.44
CA TYR A 75 -4.59 -6.32 -6.45
C TYR A 75 -4.22 -7.53 -7.32
N ALA A 76 -4.99 -8.63 -7.21
CA ALA A 76 -4.80 -9.82 -8.05
C ALA A 76 -5.04 -9.50 -9.53
N THR A 77 -6.07 -8.70 -9.83
CA THR A 77 -6.36 -8.29 -11.20
C THR A 77 -5.24 -7.41 -11.77
N ALA A 78 -4.67 -6.48 -11.00
CA ALA A 78 -3.48 -5.70 -11.39
C ALA A 78 -2.28 -6.58 -11.78
N LEU A 79 -2.16 -7.76 -11.18
CA LEU A 79 -1.13 -8.77 -11.47
C LEU A 79 -1.53 -9.79 -12.55
N GLU A 80 -2.72 -9.65 -13.13
CA GLU A 80 -3.32 -10.59 -14.07
C GLU A 80 -3.37 -12.03 -13.51
N THR A 81 -3.81 -12.16 -12.26
CA THR A 81 -3.95 -13.45 -11.56
C THR A 81 -5.18 -13.45 -10.64
N GLU A 82 -5.42 -14.58 -9.99
CA GLU A 82 -6.40 -14.72 -8.91
C GLU A 82 -5.72 -14.53 -7.54
N VAL A 83 -6.49 -14.32 -6.48
CA VAL A 83 -5.95 -14.00 -5.14
C VAL A 83 -4.95 -15.04 -4.65
N GLU A 84 -5.20 -16.32 -4.94
CA GLU A 84 -4.35 -17.45 -4.60
C GLU A 84 -3.02 -17.45 -5.37
N GLY A 85 -3.00 -16.86 -6.57
CA GLY A 85 -1.84 -16.80 -7.46
C GLY A 85 -0.95 -15.57 -7.29
N ILE A 86 -1.28 -14.65 -6.37
CA ILE A 86 -0.51 -13.42 -6.13
C ILE A 86 0.96 -13.74 -5.80
N LEU A 87 1.20 -14.69 -4.88
CA LEU A 87 2.55 -15.05 -4.45
C LEU A 87 3.39 -15.62 -5.61
N GLU A 88 2.81 -16.57 -6.36
CA GLU A 88 3.50 -17.20 -7.48
C GLU A 88 3.87 -16.17 -8.57
N LYS A 89 2.96 -15.24 -8.88
CA LYS A 89 3.21 -14.18 -9.85
C LYS A 89 4.39 -13.30 -9.45
N TRP A 90 4.42 -12.86 -8.18
CA TRP A 90 5.52 -12.06 -7.65
C TRP A 90 6.85 -12.81 -7.68
N GLU A 91 6.87 -14.07 -7.25
CA GLU A 91 8.09 -14.88 -7.26
C GLU A 91 8.64 -15.12 -8.66
N ALA A 92 7.76 -15.42 -9.62
CA ALA A 92 8.15 -15.63 -11.00
C ALA A 92 8.78 -14.37 -11.60
N GLY A 93 8.16 -13.21 -11.37
CA GLY A 93 8.63 -11.93 -11.88
C GLY A 93 9.92 -11.44 -11.25
N ALA A 94 10.02 -11.50 -9.92
CA ALA A 94 11.21 -11.06 -9.20
C ALA A 94 12.46 -11.89 -9.53
N ARG A 95 12.31 -13.15 -9.97
CA ARG A 95 13.42 -14.00 -10.43
C ARG A 95 13.86 -13.73 -11.86
N ARG A 96 13.07 -12.98 -12.64
CA ARG A 96 13.31 -12.73 -14.07
C ARG A 96 13.07 -11.25 -14.41
N PRO A 97 13.81 -10.32 -13.80
CA PRO A 97 13.71 -8.90 -14.14
C PRO A 97 14.00 -8.70 -15.64
N LEU A 98 13.24 -7.81 -16.28
CA LEU A 98 13.38 -7.49 -17.70
C LEU A 98 13.73 -6.03 -17.86
N LYS A 99 14.86 -5.75 -18.53
CA LYS A 99 15.28 -4.38 -18.82
C LYS A 99 14.19 -3.59 -19.56
N PRO A 100 13.92 -2.34 -19.18
CA PRO A 100 12.95 -1.51 -19.90
C PRO A 100 13.37 -1.29 -21.36
N ARG A 101 12.39 -1.00 -22.21
CA ARG A 101 12.59 -0.61 -23.61
C ARG A 101 12.46 0.89 -23.74
N LEU A 102 13.53 1.57 -24.13
CA LEU A 102 13.45 2.99 -24.47
C LEU A 102 12.75 3.16 -25.82
N VAL A 103 11.74 4.02 -25.88
CA VAL A 103 11.02 4.39 -27.11
C VAL A 103 11.16 5.89 -27.38
N GLU A 104 10.95 6.29 -28.64
CA GLU A 104 11.18 7.68 -29.08
C GLU A 104 10.12 8.66 -28.59
N SER A 105 8.87 8.20 -28.46
CA SER A 105 7.75 8.99 -27.94
C SER A 105 6.73 8.09 -27.26
N GLY A 106 5.84 8.68 -26.48
CA GLY A 106 4.81 7.98 -25.73
C GLY A 106 3.59 8.85 -25.47
N PRO A 107 2.41 8.27 -25.23
CA PRO A 107 1.19 9.01 -24.95
C PRO A 107 1.34 10.06 -23.83
N CYS A 108 2.21 9.82 -22.85
CA CYS A 108 2.42 10.76 -21.73
C CYS A 108 2.92 12.14 -22.16
N GLN A 109 3.41 12.31 -23.39
CA GLN A 109 3.92 13.58 -23.94
C GLN A 109 3.02 14.21 -25.02
N GLU A 110 1.75 13.80 -25.11
CA GLU A 110 0.80 14.37 -26.09
C GLU A 110 0.48 15.86 -25.87
N VAL A 111 0.52 16.31 -24.61
CA VAL A 111 0.38 17.71 -24.19
C VAL A 111 1.55 18.07 -23.29
N VAL A 112 2.17 19.22 -23.53
CA VAL A 112 3.37 19.70 -22.82
C VAL A 112 3.13 21.11 -22.30
N HIS A 113 3.34 21.30 -21.00
CA HIS A 113 3.32 22.61 -20.32
C HIS A 113 4.73 22.88 -19.80
N MET A 114 5.42 23.84 -20.42
CA MET A 114 6.84 24.09 -20.17
C MET A 114 7.04 25.40 -19.39
N GLY A 115 8.01 25.41 -18.46
CA GLY A 115 8.44 26.62 -17.78
C GLY A 115 7.32 27.23 -16.92
N GLU A 116 6.83 28.41 -17.27
CA GLU A 116 5.75 29.10 -16.54
C GLU A 116 4.36 28.47 -16.76
N GLU A 117 4.17 27.70 -17.83
CA GLU A 117 2.90 27.01 -18.10
C GLU A 117 2.71 25.78 -17.21
N ALA A 118 3.80 25.21 -16.68
CA ALA A 118 3.75 24.08 -15.77
C ALA A 118 3.00 24.47 -14.49
N ASN A 119 1.88 23.80 -14.21
CA ASN A 119 1.03 24.11 -13.05
C ASN A 119 0.45 22.85 -12.40
N LEU A 120 0.97 22.44 -11.24
CA LEU A 120 0.46 21.33 -10.43
C LEU A 120 -1.00 21.52 -9.99
N GLU A 121 -1.47 22.76 -9.86
CA GLU A 121 -2.84 23.07 -9.43
C GLU A 121 -3.88 22.78 -10.52
N MET A 122 -3.45 22.42 -11.74
CA MET A 122 -4.34 21.90 -12.79
C MET A 122 -4.82 20.46 -12.49
N ILE A 123 -4.13 19.74 -11.60
CA ILE A 123 -4.48 18.39 -11.19
C ILE A 123 -5.48 18.49 -10.03
N PRO A 124 -6.57 17.70 -10.02
CA PRO A 124 -7.60 17.74 -8.98
C PRO A 124 -7.13 17.06 -7.67
N THR A 125 -6.04 17.54 -7.11
CA THR A 125 -5.38 16.96 -5.94
C THR A 125 -6.24 17.15 -4.68
N PRO A 126 -6.66 16.07 -4.01
CA PRO A 126 -7.49 16.19 -2.82
C PRO A 126 -6.75 16.78 -1.62
N ILE A 127 -7.53 17.39 -0.72
CA ILE A 127 -7.16 17.55 0.68
C ILE A 127 -7.69 16.31 1.41
N TRP A 128 -6.79 15.52 2.00
CA TRP A 128 -7.17 14.23 2.53
C TRP A 128 -7.70 14.35 3.95
N THR A 129 -7.04 15.14 4.80
CA THR A 129 -7.44 15.38 6.19
C THR A 129 -7.86 16.82 6.36
N VAL A 130 -9.14 17.11 6.06
CA VAL A 130 -9.68 18.46 6.09
C VAL A 130 -9.51 19.09 7.49
N GLY A 131 -8.91 20.27 7.53
CA GLY A 131 -8.64 21.02 8.77
C GLY A 131 -7.29 20.70 9.42
N GLU A 132 -6.60 19.63 9.01
CA GLU A 132 -5.32 19.20 9.58
C GLU A 132 -4.19 19.25 8.54
N ASP A 133 -4.44 18.81 7.31
CA ASP A 133 -3.47 18.91 6.22
C ASP A 133 -3.25 20.40 5.86
N PRO A 134 -1.99 20.86 5.71
CA PRO A 134 -1.68 22.26 5.35
C PRO A 134 -2.01 22.62 3.90
N GLY A 135 -2.46 21.66 3.09
CA GLY A 135 -2.79 21.84 1.67
C GLY A 135 -3.04 20.50 0.98
N PRO A 136 -3.25 20.51 -0.35
CA PRO A 136 -3.46 19.29 -1.13
C PRO A 136 -2.22 18.38 -1.17
N TYR A 137 -2.45 17.06 -1.22
CA TYR A 137 -1.37 16.08 -1.35
C TYR A 137 -1.59 15.11 -2.50
N HIS A 138 -0.57 14.98 -3.34
CA HIS A 138 -0.41 13.84 -4.22
C HIS A 138 0.02 12.62 -3.40
N THR A 139 -0.80 11.57 -3.36
CA THR A 139 -0.58 10.39 -2.52
C THR A 139 -0.09 9.16 -3.26
N SER A 140 -0.15 9.15 -4.59
CA SER A 140 0.35 8.06 -5.43
C SER A 140 1.35 8.47 -6.53
N PRO A 141 2.12 9.58 -6.44
CA PRO A 141 3.14 9.80 -7.46
C PRO A 141 4.16 8.66 -7.36
N PHE A 142 4.41 7.99 -8.50
CA PHE A 142 5.56 7.12 -8.65
C PHE A 142 6.75 8.02 -8.95
N VAL A 143 7.49 8.36 -7.90
CA VAL A 143 8.57 9.32 -7.95
C VAL A 143 9.83 8.63 -8.45
N VAL A 144 10.32 9.10 -9.60
CA VAL A 144 11.52 8.61 -10.25
C VAL A 144 12.70 9.48 -9.84
N SER A 145 13.79 8.85 -9.44
CA SER A 145 15.10 9.47 -9.23
C SER A 145 16.20 8.52 -9.70
N ARG A 146 17.44 8.98 -9.79
CA ARG A 146 18.55 8.14 -10.23
C ARG A 146 19.78 8.32 -9.37
N ASP A 147 20.45 7.21 -9.07
CA ASP A 147 21.75 7.23 -8.42
C ASP A 147 22.77 7.95 -9.33
N PRO A 148 23.42 9.02 -8.85
CA PRO A 148 24.36 9.78 -9.66
C PRO A 148 25.70 9.05 -9.90
N GLU A 149 25.89 7.85 -9.35
CA GLU A 149 27.05 6.98 -9.57
C GLU A 149 26.70 5.81 -10.47
N THR A 150 25.77 4.97 -10.00
CA THR A 150 25.46 3.69 -10.65
C THR A 150 24.51 3.86 -11.83
N ARG A 151 23.83 5.01 -11.91
CA ARG A 151 22.78 5.31 -12.88
C ARG A 151 21.56 4.39 -12.78
N ILE A 152 21.49 3.56 -11.73
CA ILE A 152 20.30 2.78 -11.38
C ILE A 152 19.24 3.75 -10.87
N GLN A 153 18.03 3.63 -11.43
CA GLN A 153 16.90 4.44 -11.01
C GLN A 153 16.23 3.86 -9.77
N ASN A 154 15.51 4.70 -9.06
CA ASN A 154 14.54 4.29 -8.05
C ASN A 154 13.17 4.84 -8.44
N VAL A 155 12.17 3.99 -8.42
CA VAL A 155 10.76 4.38 -8.51
C VAL A 155 10.09 4.06 -7.17
N GLY A 156 9.73 5.10 -6.42
CA GLY A 156 9.13 4.97 -5.11
C GLY A 156 7.85 5.77 -4.96
N VAL A 157 6.96 5.33 -4.08
CA VAL A 157 5.79 6.14 -3.69
C VAL A 157 6.13 7.01 -2.49
N TYR A 158 6.08 8.32 -2.68
CA TYR A 158 6.25 9.33 -1.64
C TYR A 158 5.09 10.30 -1.71
N ARG A 159 4.58 10.76 -0.55
CA ARG A 159 3.58 11.83 -0.58
C ARG A 159 4.24 13.14 -1.00
N VAL A 160 3.51 13.93 -1.78
CA VAL A 160 3.98 15.21 -2.29
C VAL A 160 2.95 16.29 -2.00
N GLN A 161 3.31 17.26 -1.15
CA GLN A 161 2.47 18.41 -0.82
C GLN A 161 2.50 19.41 -1.96
N VAL A 162 1.34 19.82 -2.47
CA VAL A 162 1.24 20.93 -3.43
C VAL A 162 1.36 22.25 -2.65
N LYS A 163 2.35 23.08 -3.00
CA LYS A 163 2.61 24.38 -2.34
C LYS A 163 2.44 25.58 -3.28
N GLY A 164 2.08 25.31 -4.52
CA GLY A 164 1.83 26.27 -5.57
C GLY A 164 1.99 25.60 -6.94
N PRO A 165 1.86 26.37 -8.03
CA PRO A 165 1.90 25.84 -9.39
C PRO A 165 3.15 25.04 -9.73
N ARG A 166 4.32 25.46 -9.23
CA ARG A 166 5.62 24.83 -9.58
C ARG A 166 6.47 24.46 -8.38
N ARG A 167 5.86 24.35 -7.21
CA ARG A 167 6.57 24.04 -5.97
C ARG A 167 5.84 22.96 -5.20
N ALA A 168 6.59 21.92 -4.81
CA ALA A 168 6.03 20.81 -4.08
C ALA A 168 6.95 20.35 -2.94
N GLY A 169 6.39 20.03 -1.78
CA GLY A 169 7.12 19.41 -0.68
C GLY A 169 7.15 17.90 -0.82
N LEU A 170 8.30 17.26 -0.57
CA LEU A 170 8.48 15.80 -0.68
C LEU A 170 8.91 15.22 0.66
N MET A 171 7.99 14.55 1.37
CA MET A 171 8.39 13.78 2.55
C MET A 171 9.11 12.51 2.13
N ILE A 172 10.37 12.40 2.54
CA ILE A 172 11.16 11.19 2.35
C ILE A 172 11.87 10.78 3.63
N ASN A 173 11.67 9.51 4.01
CA ASN A 173 12.32 8.94 5.18
C ASN A 173 13.79 8.61 4.88
N PRO A 174 14.70 8.79 5.86
CA PRO A 174 16.14 8.54 5.68
C PRO A 174 16.55 7.20 5.03
N PRO A 175 15.93 6.05 5.36
CA PRO A 175 16.35 4.76 4.81
C PRO A 175 15.87 4.49 3.37
N ARG A 176 15.12 5.41 2.74
CA ARG A 176 14.58 5.20 1.39
C ARG A 176 15.68 5.36 0.31
N ASN A 177 15.58 4.58 -0.77
CA ASN A 177 16.56 4.57 -1.86
C ASN A 177 16.75 5.97 -2.48
N MET A 178 15.66 6.68 -2.81
CA MET A 178 15.76 8.07 -3.31
C MET A 178 16.46 9.03 -2.33
N ASN A 179 16.35 8.83 -1.01
CA ASN A 179 17.08 9.68 -0.05
C ASN A 179 18.59 9.47 -0.12
N HIS A 180 19.04 8.27 -0.49
CA HIS A 180 20.46 8.03 -0.79
C HIS A 180 20.90 8.78 -2.04
N HIS A 181 20.06 8.82 -3.09
CA HIS A 181 20.34 9.59 -4.30
C HIS A 181 20.48 11.09 -4.01
N ILE A 182 19.56 11.65 -3.21
CA ILE A 182 19.60 13.04 -2.76
C ILE A 182 20.92 13.33 -2.03
N ARG A 183 21.28 12.51 -1.03
CA ARG A 183 22.51 12.69 -0.26
C ARG A 183 23.76 12.65 -1.14
N LYS A 184 23.88 11.67 -2.05
CA LYS A 184 25.03 11.56 -2.96
C LYS A 184 25.15 12.78 -3.88
N ASN A 185 24.04 13.34 -4.35
CA ASN A 185 24.05 14.57 -5.15
C ASN A 185 24.44 15.80 -4.31
N GLU A 186 23.92 15.92 -3.09
CA GLU A 186 24.24 17.02 -2.18
C GLU A 186 25.72 17.02 -1.76
N GLU A 187 26.31 15.85 -1.51
CA GLU A 187 27.75 15.68 -1.26
C GLU A 187 28.62 16.16 -2.43
N ARG A 188 28.03 16.27 -3.63
CA ARG A 188 28.67 16.77 -4.86
C ARG A 188 28.28 18.22 -5.18
N GLY A 189 27.52 18.88 -4.31
CA GLY A 189 27.02 20.24 -4.53
C GLY A 189 26.00 20.34 -5.67
N ARG A 190 25.25 19.27 -5.97
CA ARG A 190 24.29 19.22 -7.07
C ARG A 190 22.87 19.00 -6.57
N GLY A 191 21.90 19.50 -7.32
CA GLY A 191 20.49 19.14 -7.16
C GLY A 191 20.23 17.70 -7.59
N THR A 192 19.03 17.20 -7.30
CA THR A 192 18.57 15.87 -7.72
C THR A 192 17.41 16.00 -8.68
N ASP A 193 17.54 15.45 -9.88
CA ASP A 193 16.46 15.36 -10.85
C ASP A 193 15.36 14.42 -10.32
N VAL A 194 14.10 14.82 -10.54
CA VAL A 194 12.91 14.12 -10.09
C VAL A 194 11.84 14.15 -11.17
N ALA A 195 11.12 13.04 -11.34
CA ALA A 195 9.88 13.00 -12.09
C ALA A 195 8.76 12.38 -11.24
N LEU A 196 7.60 13.02 -11.18
CA LEU A 196 6.39 12.51 -10.54
C LEU A 196 5.51 11.89 -11.62
N VAL A 197 5.30 10.57 -11.55
CA VAL A 197 4.47 9.85 -12.52
C VAL A 197 3.13 9.49 -11.89
N PHE A 198 2.03 9.83 -12.56
CA PHE A 198 0.68 9.50 -12.14
C PHE A 198 -0.01 8.66 -13.20
N GLY A 199 -0.58 7.53 -12.77
CA GLY A 199 -1.37 6.65 -13.62
C GLY A 199 -0.55 5.96 -14.70
N THR A 200 -0.21 4.70 -14.55
CA THR A 200 0.47 3.92 -15.60
C THR A 200 0.10 2.44 -15.45
N ASP A 201 0.87 1.53 -16.06
CA ASP A 201 0.74 0.10 -15.84
C ASP A 201 0.65 -0.19 -14.32
N PRO A 202 -0.39 -0.91 -13.86
CA PRO A 202 -0.61 -1.12 -12.44
C PRO A 202 0.54 -1.89 -11.76
N VAL A 203 1.27 -2.73 -12.49
CA VAL A 203 2.44 -3.47 -11.99
C VAL A 203 3.58 -2.51 -11.62
N VAL A 204 3.77 -1.41 -12.36
CA VAL A 204 4.74 -0.36 -11.99
C VAL A 204 4.36 0.28 -10.66
N GLY A 205 3.07 0.53 -10.42
CA GLY A 205 2.60 1.04 -9.14
C GLY A 205 2.81 0.04 -8.00
N LEU A 206 2.60 -1.25 -8.25
CA LEU A 206 2.83 -2.32 -7.28
C LEU A 206 4.32 -2.54 -6.96
N THR A 207 5.23 -2.37 -7.91
CA THR A 207 6.67 -2.43 -7.62
C THR A 207 7.16 -1.17 -6.91
N ALA A 208 6.63 0.02 -7.23
CA ALA A 208 7.00 1.28 -6.59
C ALA A 208 6.66 1.38 -5.08
N VAL A 209 5.66 0.63 -4.62
CA VAL A 209 5.30 0.50 -3.19
C VAL A 209 6.06 -0.62 -2.47
N THR A 210 6.79 -1.46 -3.20
CA THR A 210 7.50 -2.62 -2.65
C THR A 210 8.91 -2.20 -2.20
N PRO A 211 9.33 -2.50 -0.96
CA PRO A 211 10.62 -2.06 -0.42
C PRO A 211 11.78 -2.95 -0.91
N PHE A 212 12.17 -2.83 -2.17
CA PHE A 212 13.32 -3.55 -2.70
C PHE A 212 14.65 -3.04 -2.10
N PRO A 213 15.67 -3.90 -2.00
CA PRO A 213 17.02 -3.48 -1.59
C PRO A 213 17.58 -2.39 -2.49
N TYR A 214 18.50 -1.58 -1.96
CA TYR A 214 19.22 -0.58 -2.74
C TYR A 214 19.95 -1.21 -3.92
N GLY A 215 19.85 -0.58 -5.10
CA GLY A 215 20.45 -1.07 -6.35
C GLY A 215 19.58 -2.05 -7.14
N VAL A 216 18.35 -2.34 -6.70
CA VAL A 216 17.34 -3.02 -7.52
C VAL A 216 16.51 -1.97 -8.25
N ASP A 217 16.33 -2.13 -9.56
CA ASP A 217 15.47 -1.27 -10.38
C ASP A 217 14.02 -1.78 -10.38
N GLU A 218 13.10 -0.97 -9.84
CA GLU A 218 11.69 -1.35 -9.74
C GLU A 218 10.99 -1.55 -11.09
N ILE A 219 11.46 -0.88 -12.15
CA ILE A 219 10.91 -1.04 -13.51
C ILE A 219 11.38 -2.36 -14.13
N GLU A 220 12.61 -2.79 -13.85
CA GLU A 220 13.07 -4.10 -14.31
C GLU A 220 12.27 -5.23 -13.66
N VAL A 221 12.00 -5.11 -12.35
CA VAL A 221 11.13 -6.05 -11.63
C VAL A 221 9.71 -6.00 -12.19
N ALA A 222 9.17 -4.81 -12.48
CA ALA A 222 7.85 -4.67 -13.08
C ALA A 222 7.76 -5.39 -14.42
N GLY A 223 8.80 -5.24 -15.26
CA GLY A 223 8.93 -5.96 -16.52
C GLY A 223 8.90 -7.48 -16.33
N GLY A 224 9.61 -7.99 -15.32
CA GLY A 224 9.59 -9.41 -14.96
C GLY A 224 8.21 -9.90 -14.51
N VAL A 225 7.54 -9.14 -13.64
CA VAL A 225 6.21 -9.49 -13.09
C VAL A 225 5.13 -9.47 -14.17
N ARG A 226 5.12 -8.47 -15.06
CA ARG A 226 4.17 -8.41 -16.17
C ARG A 226 4.56 -9.32 -17.36
N GLY A 227 5.80 -9.81 -17.37
CA GLY A 227 6.33 -10.70 -18.41
C GLY A 227 6.74 -10.02 -19.71
N GLU A 228 6.75 -8.68 -19.75
CA GLU A 228 7.16 -7.88 -20.90
C GLU A 228 7.88 -6.60 -20.43
N PRO A 229 8.98 -6.17 -21.09
CA PRO A 229 9.65 -4.90 -20.80
C PRO A 229 8.68 -3.72 -20.70
N VAL A 230 8.85 -2.89 -19.68
CA VAL A 230 8.15 -1.60 -19.59
C VAL A 230 8.76 -0.65 -20.61
N GLU A 231 7.91 0.02 -21.39
CA GLU A 231 8.36 1.05 -22.31
C GLU A 231 8.57 2.38 -21.57
N LEU A 232 9.74 2.98 -21.75
CA LEU A 232 10.08 4.26 -21.17
C LEU A 232 10.35 5.30 -22.26
N VAL A 233 10.07 6.56 -21.96
CA VAL A 233 10.46 7.74 -22.74
C VAL A 233 11.37 8.64 -21.92
N ARG A 234 12.21 9.43 -22.58
CA ARG A 234 13.03 10.46 -21.91
C ARG A 234 12.14 11.61 -21.45
N CYS A 235 12.36 12.06 -20.22
CA CYS A 235 11.85 13.35 -19.75
C CYS A 235 12.38 14.50 -20.62
N LEU A 236 11.63 15.61 -20.67
CA LEU A 236 11.94 16.75 -21.54
C LEU A 236 12.91 17.76 -20.91
N THR A 237 12.96 17.83 -19.58
CA THR A 237 13.71 18.86 -18.82
C THR A 237 14.67 18.30 -17.77
N VAL A 238 14.61 16.99 -17.50
CA VAL A 238 15.46 16.31 -16.51
C VAL A 238 16.08 15.05 -17.10
N ASP A 239 17.22 14.60 -16.58
CA ASP A 239 17.95 13.42 -17.06
C ASP A 239 17.36 12.11 -16.48
N LEU A 240 16.07 11.89 -16.71
CA LEU A 240 15.29 10.74 -16.27
C LEU A 240 14.50 10.11 -17.43
N GLU A 241 14.10 8.86 -17.24
CA GLU A 241 13.15 8.18 -18.10
C GLU A 241 11.91 7.79 -17.29
N VAL A 242 10.73 7.84 -17.92
CA VAL A 242 9.43 7.56 -17.29
C VAL A 242 8.59 6.63 -18.15
N PRO A 243 7.62 5.88 -17.59
CA PRO A 243 6.73 5.04 -18.37
C PRO A 243 6.05 5.81 -19.52
N ALA A 244 6.20 5.31 -20.74
CA ALA A 244 5.69 5.94 -21.96
C ALA A 244 4.16 6.13 -21.92
N THR A 245 3.46 5.23 -21.23
CA THR A 245 2.00 5.22 -21.12
C THR A 245 1.46 5.88 -19.85
N ALA A 246 2.29 6.64 -19.13
CA ALA A 246 1.83 7.43 -17.99
C ALA A 246 0.71 8.42 -18.38
N GLU A 247 -0.25 8.66 -17.49
CA GLU A 247 -1.32 9.62 -17.73
C GLU A 247 -0.82 11.06 -17.56
N ILE A 248 -0.05 11.32 -16.49
CA ILE A 248 0.52 12.64 -16.17
C ILE A 248 1.96 12.44 -15.65
N VAL A 249 2.89 13.28 -16.09
CA VAL A 249 4.27 13.35 -15.60
C VAL A 249 4.60 14.79 -15.25
N ALA A 250 5.05 15.05 -14.02
CA ALA A 250 5.62 16.34 -13.62
C ALA A 250 7.13 16.20 -13.40
N GLU A 251 7.92 16.95 -14.15
CA GLU A 251 9.38 16.93 -14.12
C GLU A 251 9.91 18.13 -13.33
N GLY A 252 10.99 17.93 -12.59
CA GLY A 252 11.60 19.00 -11.82
C GLY A 252 12.88 18.59 -11.11
N GLY A 253 13.41 19.51 -10.31
CA GLY A 253 14.63 19.29 -9.53
C GLY A 253 14.42 19.56 -8.05
N ILE A 254 15.10 18.80 -7.20
CA ILE A 254 15.33 19.15 -5.80
C ILE A 254 16.61 19.98 -5.74
N PRO A 255 16.56 21.26 -5.33
CA PRO A 255 17.77 22.06 -5.16
C PRO A 255 18.72 21.45 -4.12
N CYS A 256 20.03 21.59 -4.33
CA CYS A 256 21.05 21.09 -3.40
C CYS A 256 20.83 21.68 -1.99
N GLY A 257 20.56 20.82 -0.99
CA GLY A 257 20.28 21.26 0.38
C GLY A 257 18.94 21.99 0.56
N GLY A 258 18.11 22.08 -0.49
CA GLY A 258 16.80 22.74 -0.45
C GLY A 258 15.85 21.99 0.47
N ARG A 259 15.42 22.62 1.56
CA ARG A 259 14.47 22.07 2.53
C ARG A 259 13.47 23.13 2.97
N GLU A 260 12.24 22.72 3.25
CA GLU A 260 11.17 23.58 3.75
C GLU A 260 10.13 22.77 4.53
N PRO A 261 9.26 23.42 5.33
CA PRO A 261 8.23 22.72 6.09
C PRO A 261 7.27 21.96 5.17
N GLU A 262 7.14 20.65 5.38
CA GLU A 262 6.13 19.76 4.79
C GLU A 262 5.38 19.05 5.91
N GLY A 263 4.11 18.70 5.69
CA GLY A 263 3.26 18.11 6.71
C GLY A 263 2.68 19.17 7.67
N PRO A 264 1.81 18.76 8.62
CA PRO A 264 1.45 17.38 8.95
C PRO A 264 0.61 16.69 7.85
N PHE A 265 0.44 15.37 7.96
CA PHE A 265 -0.38 14.58 7.04
C PHE A 265 -0.97 13.35 7.75
N GLY A 266 -2.16 12.90 7.34
CA GLY A 266 -2.80 11.71 7.90
C GLY A 266 -2.06 10.42 7.55
N GLU A 267 -1.58 9.69 8.55
CA GLU A 267 -0.72 8.52 8.36
C GLU A 267 -1.47 7.19 8.41
N TYR A 268 -0.79 6.12 7.99
CA TYR A 268 -1.34 4.75 7.88
C TYR A 268 -1.86 4.16 9.21
N GLY A 269 -1.40 4.68 10.35
CA GLY A 269 -1.88 4.29 11.67
C GLY A 269 -3.22 4.94 12.03
N GLY A 270 -3.65 5.94 11.26
CA GLY A 270 -4.88 6.70 11.46
C GLY A 270 -4.76 7.96 12.30
N TYR A 271 -3.54 8.39 12.56
CA TYR A 271 -3.24 9.61 13.29
C TYR A 271 -2.49 10.57 12.39
N MET A 272 -2.51 11.87 12.74
CA MET A 272 -1.69 12.86 12.06
C MET A 272 -0.21 12.60 12.34
N GLY A 273 0.57 12.44 11.28
CA GLY A 273 2.02 12.45 11.34
C GLY A 273 2.54 13.86 11.57
N THR A 274 3.72 13.99 12.17
CA THR A 274 4.34 15.30 12.33
C THR A 274 4.88 15.81 11.00
N GLY A 275 4.77 17.11 10.77
CA GLY A 275 5.56 17.78 9.74
C GLY A 275 7.04 17.92 10.10
N GLY A 276 7.81 18.38 9.14
CA GLY A 276 9.25 18.60 9.28
C GLY A 276 9.84 19.36 8.10
N ASN A 277 11.12 19.71 8.20
CA ASN A 277 11.85 20.28 7.06
C ASN A 277 12.27 19.15 6.12
N HIS A 278 11.64 19.10 4.96
CA HIS A 278 11.82 18.07 3.95
C HIS A 278 12.24 18.68 2.61
N PRO A 279 12.82 17.88 1.69
CA PRO A 279 13.12 18.35 0.33
C PRO A 279 11.90 19.01 -0.34
N PHE A 280 12.16 19.99 -1.17
CA PHE A 280 11.16 20.52 -2.10
C PHE A 280 11.60 20.36 -3.53
N ILE A 281 10.62 20.28 -4.41
CA ILE A 281 10.78 20.10 -5.85
C ILE A 281 10.36 21.41 -6.53
N GLU A 282 11.20 21.89 -7.43
CA GLU A 282 10.87 22.95 -8.38
C GLU A 282 10.49 22.31 -9.71
N ILE A 283 9.22 22.46 -10.11
CA ILE A 283 8.68 21.86 -11.33
C ILE A 283 9.04 22.72 -12.54
N THR A 284 9.59 22.08 -13.56
CA THR A 284 10.04 22.71 -14.81
C THR A 284 9.16 22.37 -16.00
N CYS A 285 8.49 21.22 -15.97
CA CYS A 285 7.63 20.75 -17.05
C CYS A 285 6.53 19.84 -16.50
N ILE A 286 5.32 19.93 -17.07
CA ILE A 286 4.28 18.92 -16.88
C ILE A 286 3.88 18.42 -18.27
N THR A 287 3.93 17.10 -18.47
CA THR A 287 3.43 16.44 -19.66
C THR A 287 2.26 15.52 -19.31
N HIS A 288 1.30 15.37 -20.20
CA HIS A 288 0.19 14.45 -19.98
C HIS A 288 -0.44 13.98 -21.29
N ARG A 289 -1.17 12.86 -21.22
CA ARG A 289 -2.05 12.39 -22.30
C ARG A 289 -3.19 13.37 -22.56
N ARG A 290 -3.76 13.36 -23.76
CA ARG A 290 -5.07 14.01 -23.98
C ARG A 290 -6.13 13.33 -23.11
N ASN A 291 -6.92 14.14 -22.42
CA ASN A 291 -7.92 13.70 -21.44
C ASN A 291 -7.29 12.78 -20.37
N PRO A 292 -6.34 13.28 -19.57
CA PRO A 292 -5.60 12.45 -18.63
C PRO A 292 -6.48 11.97 -17.48
N ILE A 293 -6.11 10.86 -16.84
CA ILE A 293 -6.71 10.37 -15.61
C ILE A 293 -5.72 10.57 -14.46
N TYR A 294 -6.14 11.22 -13.38
CA TYR A 294 -5.32 11.37 -12.19
C TYR A 294 -5.50 10.17 -11.24
N GLN A 295 -4.44 9.41 -11.01
CA GLN A 295 -4.44 8.36 -9.98
C GLN A 295 -4.02 8.94 -8.63
N ALA A 296 -4.72 8.51 -7.57
CA ALA A 296 -4.38 8.80 -6.18
C ALA A 296 -4.51 7.55 -5.29
N PHE A 297 -3.94 7.61 -4.07
CA PHE A 297 -4.11 6.57 -3.03
C PHE A 297 -4.84 7.10 -1.81
N LEU A 298 -5.68 6.25 -1.22
CA LEU A 298 -6.17 6.43 0.15
C LEU A 298 -5.20 5.79 1.16
N SER A 299 -4.48 6.58 1.96
CA SER A 299 -3.44 6.07 2.88
C SER A 299 -3.57 6.44 4.37
N GLN A 300 -4.66 7.08 4.77
CA GLN A 300 -4.89 7.54 6.15
C GLN A 300 -5.38 6.41 7.07
N MET A 301 -6.28 6.74 8.01
CA MET A 301 -6.95 5.83 8.95
C MET A 301 -7.40 4.53 8.27
N PRO A 302 -6.95 3.37 8.78
CA PRO A 302 -7.40 2.09 8.26
C PRO A 302 -8.90 1.86 8.53
N PRO A 303 -9.59 1.04 7.72
CA PRO A 303 -9.07 0.43 6.49
C PRO A 303 -8.84 1.49 5.40
N SER A 304 -7.78 1.27 4.63
CA SER A 304 -7.32 2.16 3.55
C SER A 304 -6.66 1.36 2.44
N GLU A 305 -6.54 1.93 1.24
CA GLU A 305 -5.89 1.27 0.10
C GLU A 305 -4.46 0.85 0.44
N SER A 306 -3.72 1.71 1.14
CA SER A 306 -2.35 1.41 1.56
C SER A 306 -2.27 0.24 2.53
N SER A 307 -3.28 0.03 3.39
CA SER A 307 -3.32 -1.12 4.29
C SER A 307 -3.45 -2.45 3.55
N CYS A 308 -4.26 -2.51 2.49
CA CYS A 308 -4.38 -3.71 1.65
C CYS A 308 -3.08 -4.01 0.90
N ILE A 309 -2.50 -3.00 0.23
CA ILE A 309 -1.24 -3.14 -0.53
C ILE A 309 -0.11 -3.62 0.38
N LYS A 310 0.08 -2.96 1.53
CA LYS A 310 1.12 -3.32 2.50
C LYS A 310 0.91 -4.71 3.07
N GLY A 311 -0.33 -5.08 3.38
CA GLY A 311 -0.69 -6.39 3.93
C GLY A 311 -0.22 -7.51 3.03
N LEU A 312 -0.63 -7.48 1.76
CA LEU A 312 -0.26 -8.49 0.77
C LEU A 312 1.25 -8.66 0.63
N GLY A 313 1.99 -7.56 0.45
CA GLY A 313 3.45 -7.60 0.32
C GLY A 313 4.15 -8.25 1.52
N ARG A 314 3.71 -7.90 2.73
CA ARG A 314 4.32 -8.36 3.99
C ARG A 314 3.92 -9.78 4.36
N GLU A 315 2.65 -10.15 4.16
CA GLU A 315 2.13 -11.51 4.37
C GLU A 315 2.97 -12.54 3.60
N MET A 316 3.27 -12.25 2.33
CA MET A 316 4.09 -13.11 1.48
C MET A 316 5.51 -13.31 2.04
N VAL A 317 6.17 -12.22 2.42
CA VAL A 317 7.55 -12.24 2.95
C VAL A 317 7.62 -13.03 4.27
N ILE A 318 6.65 -12.82 5.16
CA ILE A 318 6.56 -13.55 6.44
C ILE A 318 6.25 -15.03 6.18
N HIS A 319 5.25 -15.33 5.35
CA HIS A 319 4.86 -16.70 5.03
C HIS A 319 6.05 -17.51 4.48
N ARG A 320 6.77 -16.95 3.51
CA ARG A 320 7.96 -17.57 2.92
C ARG A 320 9.06 -17.79 3.95
N HIS A 321 9.36 -16.79 4.78
CA HIS A 321 10.39 -16.92 5.82
C HIS A 321 10.06 -18.05 6.80
N LEU A 322 8.83 -18.09 7.31
CA LEU A 322 8.41 -19.10 8.28
C LEU A 322 8.39 -20.51 7.66
N LYS A 323 7.94 -20.64 6.40
CA LYS A 323 7.86 -21.92 5.70
C LYS A 323 9.22 -22.42 5.24
N ASP A 324 9.91 -21.65 4.42
CA ASP A 324 11.09 -22.12 3.68
C ASP A 324 12.36 -22.04 4.52
N ASN A 325 12.52 -20.98 5.32
CA ASN A 325 13.74 -20.80 6.11
C ASN A 325 13.64 -21.48 7.48
N LEU A 326 12.44 -21.51 8.08
CA LEU A 326 12.24 -22.08 9.42
C LEU A 326 11.57 -23.46 9.42
N GLY A 327 11.13 -23.97 8.27
CA GLY A 327 10.53 -25.29 8.14
C GLY A 327 9.21 -25.45 8.92
N ILE A 328 8.46 -24.37 9.11
CA ILE A 328 7.17 -24.40 9.80
C ILE A 328 6.07 -24.69 8.77
N PRO A 329 5.16 -25.64 9.03
CA PRO A 329 4.03 -25.93 8.15
C PRO A 329 2.95 -24.84 8.27
N VAL A 330 3.26 -23.65 7.76
CA VAL A 330 2.36 -22.49 7.76
C VAL A 330 1.23 -22.69 6.75
N ARG A 331 0.00 -22.43 7.19
CA ARG A 331 -1.22 -22.51 6.39
C ARG A 331 -1.60 -21.17 5.79
N ASP A 332 -1.54 -20.11 6.58
CA ASP A 332 -1.83 -18.72 6.18
C ASP A 332 -1.13 -17.73 7.14
N VAL A 333 -0.88 -16.52 6.64
CA VAL A 333 -0.39 -15.37 7.40
C VAL A 333 -1.27 -14.17 7.05
N TYR A 334 -1.75 -13.45 8.05
CA TYR A 334 -2.62 -12.31 7.84
C TYR A 334 -2.24 -11.12 8.71
N LEU A 335 -2.15 -9.95 8.08
CA LEU A 335 -1.97 -8.65 8.71
C LEU A 335 -3.27 -7.84 8.51
N PRO A 336 -4.24 -7.90 9.44
CA PRO A 336 -5.54 -7.27 9.24
C PRO A 336 -5.43 -5.75 9.03
N GLU A 337 -6.32 -5.20 8.22
CA GLU A 337 -6.38 -3.76 7.94
C GLU A 337 -6.49 -2.95 9.24
N SER A 338 -7.19 -3.47 10.27
CA SER A 338 -7.35 -2.85 11.59
C SER A 338 -6.01 -2.56 12.30
N GLY A 339 -4.96 -3.34 12.01
CA GLY A 339 -3.61 -3.10 12.51
C GLY A 339 -2.75 -2.22 11.60
N GLY A 340 -3.33 -1.53 10.62
CA GLY A 340 -2.61 -0.79 9.57
C GLY A 340 -1.69 -1.70 8.75
N ALA A 341 -2.05 -2.99 8.64
CA ALA A 341 -1.24 -4.07 8.09
C ALA A 341 0.19 -4.16 8.70
N THR A 342 0.30 -3.87 10.00
CA THR A 342 1.59 -3.82 10.72
C THR A 342 1.46 -4.32 12.18
N GLY A 343 0.51 -3.78 12.92
CA GLY A 343 0.39 -3.93 14.38
C GLY A 343 -0.12 -5.28 14.86
N ILE A 344 -1.02 -5.92 14.12
CA ILE A 344 -1.56 -7.24 14.45
C ILE A 344 -1.07 -8.23 13.40
N LEU A 345 -0.56 -9.37 13.83
CA LEU A 345 -0.10 -10.47 12.98
C LEU A 345 -0.77 -11.77 13.41
N LEU A 346 -1.46 -12.42 12.48
CA LEU A 346 -2.10 -13.70 12.68
C LEU A 346 -1.39 -14.76 11.83
N ILE A 347 -1.09 -15.91 12.43
CA ILE A 347 -0.39 -17.01 11.76
C ILE A 347 -1.17 -18.29 12.03
N SER A 348 -1.59 -18.98 10.97
CA SER A 348 -2.19 -20.30 11.05
C SER A 348 -1.14 -21.36 10.72
N ILE A 349 -0.96 -22.36 11.59
CA ILE A 349 0.02 -23.44 11.39
C ILE A 349 -0.61 -24.82 11.56
N LYS A 350 -0.18 -25.78 10.74
CA LYS A 350 -0.47 -27.20 10.98
C LYS A 350 0.50 -27.73 12.02
N LYS A 351 0.20 -27.50 13.29
CA LYS A 351 1.14 -27.78 14.39
C LYS A 351 1.55 -29.26 14.45
N GLN A 352 2.85 -29.52 14.40
CA GLN A 352 3.47 -30.85 14.50
C GLN A 352 4.12 -31.10 15.86
N ASN A 353 4.49 -30.03 16.59
CA ASN A 353 5.02 -30.15 17.96
C ASN A 353 4.74 -28.88 18.77
N ARG A 354 4.84 -28.98 20.10
CA ARG A 354 4.50 -27.91 21.04
C ARG A 354 5.36 -26.64 20.97
N PHE A 355 6.51 -26.69 20.29
CA PHE A 355 7.47 -25.57 20.23
C PHE A 355 7.31 -24.70 18.97
N GLN A 356 6.59 -25.20 17.96
CA GLN A 356 6.39 -24.48 16.69
C GLN A 356 5.68 -23.12 16.82
N PRO A 357 4.67 -22.93 17.70
CA PRO A 357 4.03 -21.62 17.84
C PRO A 357 5.02 -20.53 18.24
N LEU A 358 5.82 -20.75 19.30
CA LEU A 358 6.83 -19.78 19.73
C LEU A 358 7.93 -19.59 18.67
N LYS A 359 8.31 -20.66 17.95
CA LYS A 359 9.25 -20.55 16.81
C LYS A 359 8.71 -19.65 15.69
N ALA A 360 7.41 -19.75 15.37
CA ALA A 360 6.77 -18.91 14.35
C ALA A 360 6.75 -17.44 14.77
N ILE A 361 6.41 -17.17 16.03
CA ILE A 361 6.39 -15.83 16.63
C ILE A 361 7.78 -15.19 16.56
N MET A 362 8.78 -15.87 17.11
CA MET A 362 10.16 -15.35 17.13
C MET A 362 10.71 -15.19 15.72
N GLY A 363 10.41 -16.13 14.82
CA GLY A 363 10.77 -16.06 13.40
C GLY A 363 10.22 -14.80 12.74
N ALA A 364 8.92 -14.55 12.89
CA ALA A 364 8.28 -13.37 12.33
C ALA A 364 8.87 -12.05 12.88
N TRP A 365 9.14 -11.98 14.18
CA TRP A 365 9.75 -10.80 14.80
C TRP A 365 11.23 -10.61 14.43
N SER A 366 11.97 -11.69 14.17
CA SER A 366 13.36 -11.60 13.72
C SER A 366 13.51 -11.13 12.27
N LEU A 367 12.45 -11.26 11.47
CA LEU A 367 12.46 -10.89 10.05
C LEU A 367 12.40 -9.37 9.86
N HIS A 368 11.58 -8.67 10.66
CA HIS A 368 11.52 -7.21 10.68
C HIS A 368 10.94 -6.73 12.01
N ASP A 369 11.60 -5.72 12.58
CA ASP A 369 11.30 -5.11 13.88
C ASP A 369 9.87 -4.52 14.00
N VAL A 370 9.29 -3.98 12.92
CA VAL A 370 7.96 -3.35 12.95
C VAL A 370 6.78 -4.32 12.91
N PHE A 371 6.98 -5.63 12.67
CA PHE A 371 5.85 -6.55 12.53
C PHE A 371 5.31 -7.04 13.87
N GLY A 372 3.97 -7.06 13.98
CA GLY A 372 3.25 -7.76 15.05
C GLY A 372 3.57 -7.20 16.43
N LYS A 373 3.03 -6.02 16.75
CA LYS A 373 2.90 -5.58 18.15
C LYS A 373 2.11 -6.62 18.95
N LEU A 374 1.07 -7.16 18.33
CA LEU A 374 0.31 -8.32 18.79
C LEU A 374 0.44 -9.43 17.75
N THR A 375 1.01 -10.56 18.12
CA THR A 375 1.15 -11.75 17.27
C THR A 375 0.37 -12.91 17.86
N ILE A 376 -0.52 -13.52 17.08
CA ILE A 376 -1.35 -14.65 17.50
C ILE A 376 -1.09 -15.82 16.56
N VAL A 377 -0.76 -16.98 17.14
CA VAL A 377 -0.64 -18.24 16.39
C VAL A 377 -1.80 -19.16 16.72
N VAL A 378 -2.46 -19.66 15.69
CA VAL A 378 -3.59 -20.60 15.78
C VAL A 378 -3.30 -21.88 14.97
N ASP A 379 -4.09 -22.92 15.21
CA ASP A 379 -4.02 -24.15 14.43
C ASP A 379 -4.57 -23.95 13.00
N ASP A 380 -4.34 -24.92 12.11
CA ASP A 380 -4.71 -24.90 10.68
C ASP A 380 -6.21 -25.06 10.39
N ASP A 381 -7.02 -25.32 11.42
CA ASP A 381 -8.47 -25.36 11.36
C ASP A 381 -9.14 -24.01 11.64
N ILE A 382 -8.36 -22.98 12.01
CA ILE A 382 -8.85 -21.62 12.25
C ILE A 382 -8.64 -20.76 11.00
N ASN A 383 -9.72 -20.21 10.47
CA ASN A 383 -9.68 -19.17 9.45
C ASN A 383 -9.26 -17.83 10.08
N ILE A 384 -7.98 -17.48 9.97
CA ILE A 384 -7.44 -16.24 10.55
C ILE A 384 -7.99 -14.95 9.93
N ARG A 385 -8.74 -15.04 8.83
CA ARG A 385 -9.40 -13.89 8.17
C ARG A 385 -10.81 -13.64 8.70
N ASP A 386 -11.37 -14.58 9.46
CA ASP A 386 -12.59 -14.39 10.23
C ASP A 386 -12.25 -14.03 11.68
N PRO A 387 -12.52 -12.78 12.13
CA PRO A 387 -12.30 -12.39 13.52
C PRO A 387 -13.01 -13.31 14.52
N PHE A 388 -14.19 -13.82 14.18
CA PHE A 388 -14.95 -14.69 15.07
C PHE A 388 -14.18 -15.98 15.39
N GLU A 389 -13.61 -16.64 14.38
CA GLU A 389 -12.84 -17.87 14.58
C GLU A 389 -11.55 -17.63 15.38
N VAL A 390 -10.90 -16.48 15.18
CA VAL A 390 -9.71 -16.08 15.95
C VAL A 390 -10.06 -15.82 17.42
N GLU A 391 -11.13 -15.08 17.69
CA GLU A 391 -11.63 -14.80 19.04
C GLU A 391 -12.08 -16.09 19.75
N TRP A 392 -12.72 -17.01 19.03
CA TRP A 392 -13.08 -18.32 19.55
C TRP A 392 -11.84 -19.15 19.91
N ALA A 393 -10.80 -19.14 19.06
CA ALA A 393 -9.52 -19.79 19.38
C ALA A 393 -8.87 -19.18 20.63
N LEU A 394 -8.82 -17.85 20.74
CA LEU A 394 -8.31 -17.16 21.94
C LEU A 394 -9.09 -17.54 23.21
N SER A 395 -10.40 -17.75 23.11
CA SER A 395 -11.25 -18.04 24.26
C SER A 395 -11.01 -19.43 24.84
N PHE A 396 -10.71 -20.43 24.00
CA PHE A 396 -10.72 -21.84 24.41
C PHE A 396 -9.39 -22.58 24.19
N ARG A 397 -8.41 -22.00 23.47
CA ARG A 397 -7.14 -22.65 23.13
C ARG A 397 -5.91 -22.05 23.80
N MET A 398 -6.07 -20.98 24.58
CA MET A 398 -4.98 -20.40 25.37
C MET A 398 -5.32 -20.35 26.86
N GLN A 399 -4.30 -20.51 27.70
CA GLN A 399 -4.32 -20.18 29.12
C GLN A 399 -3.49 -18.90 29.31
N PRO A 400 -4.08 -17.76 29.72
CA PRO A 400 -3.38 -16.48 29.72
C PRO A 400 -2.03 -16.46 30.44
N ALA A 401 -1.89 -17.18 31.55
CA ALA A 401 -0.64 -17.23 32.32
C ALA A 401 0.49 -18.02 31.63
N GLU A 402 0.14 -18.97 30.76
CA GLU A 402 1.09 -19.91 30.14
C GLU A 402 1.37 -19.58 28.66
N ASP A 403 0.36 -19.00 27.98
CA ASP A 403 0.35 -18.86 26.53
C ASP A 403 0.50 -17.42 26.04
N VAL A 404 0.56 -16.45 26.96
CA VAL A 404 0.82 -15.04 26.65
C VAL A 404 2.25 -14.67 27.04
N TYR A 405 3.01 -14.22 26.06
CA TYR A 405 4.40 -13.81 26.21
C TYR A 405 4.50 -12.31 25.95
N VAL A 406 4.93 -11.55 26.96
CA VAL A 406 5.20 -10.12 26.81
C VAL A 406 6.69 -9.91 26.68
N VAL A 407 7.12 -9.38 25.53
CA VAL A 407 8.50 -8.95 25.31
C VAL A 407 8.56 -7.44 25.43
N ARG A 408 9.33 -6.96 26.41
CA ARG A 408 9.56 -5.53 26.65
C ARG A 408 10.84 -5.07 25.97
N ASN A 409 10.99 -3.76 25.82
CA ASN A 409 12.18 -3.13 25.25
C ASN A 409 12.44 -3.56 23.81
N THR A 410 11.38 -3.65 23.01
CA THR A 410 11.47 -3.91 21.58
C THR A 410 11.46 -2.61 20.80
N ASP A 411 11.88 -2.67 19.54
CA ASP A 411 11.71 -1.54 18.64
C ASP A 411 10.23 -1.12 18.51
N PRO A 412 9.99 0.19 18.40
CA PRO A 412 8.68 0.74 18.22
C PRO A 412 8.12 0.49 16.82
N LEU A 413 6.79 0.36 16.72
CA LEU A 413 6.13 0.56 15.44
C LEU A 413 6.28 2.02 15.04
N THR A 414 6.73 2.28 13.82
CA THR A 414 6.85 3.64 13.30
C THR A 414 5.48 4.31 13.32
N LEU A 415 5.36 5.51 13.88
CA LEU A 415 4.11 6.28 13.98
C LEU A 415 3.02 5.67 14.88
N ASP A 416 3.36 4.76 15.81
CA ASP A 416 2.42 4.29 16.83
C ASP A 416 2.33 5.30 17.99
N PRO A 417 1.20 6.01 18.16
CA PRO A 417 1.08 7.08 19.15
C PRO A 417 0.95 6.55 20.59
N SER A 418 0.85 5.23 20.80
CA SER A 418 0.82 4.67 22.16
C SER A 418 2.19 4.71 22.84
N GLN A 419 3.24 5.12 22.13
CA GLN A 419 4.59 5.21 22.67
C GLN A 419 4.72 6.46 23.52
N PRO A 420 5.29 6.35 24.74
CA PRO A 420 5.48 7.52 25.57
C PRO A 420 6.48 8.49 24.90
N PRO A 421 6.26 9.81 25.01
CA PRO A 421 7.27 10.78 24.62
C PRO A 421 8.54 10.56 25.45
N VAL A 422 9.71 10.81 24.84
CA VAL A 422 10.98 10.76 25.58
C VAL A 422 11.05 11.98 26.50
N GLU A 423 11.47 11.81 27.75
CA GLU A 423 11.68 12.95 28.65
C GLU A 423 12.62 13.97 27.98
N GLY A 424 12.15 15.22 27.86
CA GLY A 424 12.92 16.31 27.26
C GLY A 424 12.72 16.56 25.75
N GLY A 425 11.85 15.83 25.04
CA GLY A 425 11.44 16.20 23.67
C GLY A 425 11.10 15.05 22.72
N LYS A 426 11.16 15.31 21.40
CA LYS A 426 10.96 14.30 20.36
C LYS A 426 12.11 13.30 20.40
N GLY A 427 11.86 12.10 20.93
CA GLY A 427 12.81 11.00 20.92
C GLY A 427 13.30 10.70 19.51
N SER A 428 14.61 10.50 19.35
CA SER A 428 15.15 9.96 18.11
C SER A 428 14.84 8.47 17.98
N ALA A 429 14.93 7.93 16.76
CA ALA A 429 14.93 6.49 16.53
C ALA A 429 16.03 5.84 17.40
N GLY A 430 15.65 4.88 18.25
CA GLY A 430 16.53 4.21 19.21
C GLY A 430 16.41 4.69 20.67
N GLN A 431 15.67 5.76 20.96
CA GLN A 431 15.41 6.23 22.33
C GLN A 431 14.04 5.83 22.86
N GLN A 432 13.15 5.37 21.99
CA GLN A 432 11.80 4.91 22.35
C GLN A 432 11.76 3.39 22.35
N ALA A 433 11.32 2.84 23.48
CA ALA A 433 11.07 1.42 23.64
C ALA A 433 9.56 1.13 23.51
N SER A 434 9.23 -0.02 22.92
CA SER A 434 7.89 -0.56 22.91
C SER A 434 7.85 -1.94 23.59
N SER A 435 6.70 -2.58 23.49
CA SER A 435 6.53 -3.98 23.86
C SER A 435 5.72 -4.71 22.80
N LYS A 436 5.97 -6.01 22.69
CA LYS A 436 5.20 -6.93 21.86
C LYS A 436 4.53 -7.99 22.72
N VAL A 437 3.36 -8.42 22.28
CA VAL A 437 2.60 -9.52 22.88
C VAL A 437 2.52 -10.66 21.89
N ALA A 438 2.85 -11.85 22.36
CA ALA A 438 2.76 -13.10 21.63
C ALA A 438 1.74 -14.00 22.31
N ILE A 439 0.82 -14.56 21.53
CA ILE A 439 -0.24 -15.44 22.03
C ILE A 439 -0.19 -16.76 21.26
N ASP A 440 0.04 -17.86 21.97
CA ASP A 440 -0.12 -19.21 21.43
C ASP A 440 -1.54 -19.71 21.69
N ALA A 441 -2.42 -19.52 20.71
CA ALA A 441 -3.81 -20.01 20.72
C ALA A 441 -3.97 -21.35 19.99
N THR A 442 -2.94 -22.20 20.01
CA THR A 442 -3.00 -23.57 19.47
C THR A 442 -3.38 -24.59 20.55
N ARG A 443 -4.09 -25.67 20.19
CA ARG A 443 -4.53 -26.73 21.15
C ARG A 443 -3.37 -27.47 21.82
N LYS A 444 -3.24 -27.43 23.14
CA LYS A 444 -2.06 -28.02 23.84
C LYS A 444 -2.06 -29.55 23.92
N HIS A 445 -3.24 -30.16 23.76
CA HIS A 445 -3.50 -31.59 23.85
C HIS A 445 -4.72 -31.92 22.96
N PRO A 446 -5.09 -33.21 22.78
CA PRO A 446 -6.34 -33.55 22.08
C PRO A 446 -7.55 -32.97 22.80
N TYR A 447 -8.32 -32.12 22.12
CA TYR A 447 -9.55 -31.54 22.65
C TYR A 447 -10.75 -32.45 22.35
N PRO A 448 -11.88 -32.29 23.06
CA PRO A 448 -13.14 -32.88 22.65
C PRO A 448 -13.50 -32.50 21.20
N PRO A 449 -14.29 -33.33 20.49
CA PRO A 449 -14.79 -32.98 19.17
C PRO A 449 -15.57 -31.66 19.15
N LEU A 450 -15.54 -30.95 18.03
CA LEU A 450 -16.32 -29.73 17.86
C LEU A 450 -17.82 -30.05 17.86
N ALA A 451 -18.59 -29.21 18.55
CA ALA A 451 -20.04 -29.30 18.61
C ALA A 451 -20.68 -28.64 17.37
N VAL A 452 -20.34 -29.15 16.18
CA VAL A 452 -20.85 -28.65 14.90
C VAL A 452 -21.46 -29.79 14.08
N PRO A 453 -22.47 -29.54 13.25
CA PRO A 453 -22.95 -30.53 12.29
C PRO A 453 -21.82 -30.99 11.34
N PRO A 454 -21.89 -32.23 10.81
CA PRO A 454 -20.95 -32.70 9.80
C PRO A 454 -20.85 -31.77 8.60
N ARG A 455 -19.64 -31.59 8.06
CA ARG A 455 -19.37 -30.67 6.93
C ARG A 455 -20.24 -30.97 5.70
N GLU A 456 -20.50 -32.24 5.41
CA GLU A 456 -21.38 -32.66 4.31
C GLU A 456 -22.84 -32.24 4.50
N HIS A 457 -23.32 -32.12 5.74
CA HIS A 457 -24.66 -31.60 6.02
C HIS A 457 -24.70 -30.08 5.80
N LEU A 458 -23.68 -29.35 6.29
CA LEU A 458 -23.56 -27.90 6.08
C LEU A 458 -23.49 -27.57 4.58
N ALA A 459 -22.63 -28.26 3.82
CA ALA A 459 -22.51 -28.05 2.37
C ALA A 459 -23.82 -28.32 1.60
N ARG A 460 -24.61 -29.32 2.03
CA ARG A 460 -25.94 -29.57 1.45
C ARG A 460 -26.95 -28.47 1.78
N VAL A 461 -26.85 -27.87 2.96
CA VAL A 461 -27.66 -26.70 3.34
C VAL A 461 -27.26 -25.51 2.46
N ASP A 462 -25.98 -25.22 2.32
CA ASP A 462 -25.47 -24.11 1.51
C ASP A 462 -25.89 -24.22 0.04
N ALA A 463 -25.75 -25.41 -0.56
CA ALA A 463 -26.16 -25.67 -1.95
C ALA A 463 -27.68 -25.52 -2.19
N GLN A 464 -28.46 -25.47 -1.11
CA GLN A 464 -29.91 -25.38 -1.17
C GLN A 464 -30.42 -24.18 -0.37
N TRP A 465 -29.56 -23.19 -0.08
CA TRP A 465 -29.84 -22.08 0.83
C TRP A 465 -31.16 -21.36 0.49
N GLU A 466 -31.37 -21.06 -0.79
CA GLU A 466 -32.57 -20.37 -1.28
C GLU A 466 -33.87 -21.12 -0.96
N ARG A 467 -33.86 -22.46 -0.95
CA ARG A 467 -35.08 -23.26 -0.70
C ARG A 467 -35.64 -23.05 0.70
N TYR A 468 -34.78 -22.65 1.65
CA TYR A 468 -35.18 -22.47 3.04
C TYR A 468 -35.88 -21.13 3.28
N GLY A 469 -35.89 -20.23 2.30
CA GLY A 469 -36.57 -18.93 2.40
C GLY A 469 -35.96 -17.99 3.45
N ILE A 470 -34.74 -18.28 3.91
CA ILE A 470 -34.00 -17.45 4.86
C ILE A 470 -33.54 -16.19 4.14
N ARG A 471 -33.80 -15.02 4.74
CA ARG A 471 -33.44 -13.71 4.21
C ARG A 471 -32.73 -12.91 5.29
N ASP A 472 -31.84 -12.02 4.88
CA ASP A 472 -31.21 -11.07 5.78
C ASP A 472 -32.28 -10.18 6.41
N VAL A 473 -32.35 -10.22 7.74
CA VAL A 473 -33.20 -9.31 8.51
C VAL A 473 -32.41 -8.02 8.69
N HIS A 474 -32.70 -7.02 7.87
CA HIS A 474 -32.29 -5.66 8.16
C HIS A 474 -33.33 -5.05 9.11
N PRO A 475 -33.05 -4.92 10.42
CA PRO A 475 -33.93 -4.14 11.27
C PRO A 475 -34.06 -2.75 10.65
N ALA A 476 -35.30 -2.29 10.44
CA ALA A 476 -35.53 -0.93 9.99
C ALA A 476 -34.77 0.01 10.93
N GLY A 477 -33.73 0.67 10.42
CA GLY A 477 -33.06 1.73 11.15
C GLY A 477 -34.08 2.80 11.54
N PRO A 478 -33.82 3.62 12.57
CA PRO A 478 -34.69 4.73 12.90
C PRO A 478 -34.90 5.59 11.64
N SER A 479 -36.15 5.73 11.24
CA SER A 479 -36.57 6.58 10.13
C SER A 479 -36.28 8.05 10.46
N ALA A 480 -35.42 8.65 9.63
CA ALA A 480 -35.10 10.08 9.50
C ALA A 480 -34.45 10.78 10.71
#